data_AF-A0A0K8T9I0-F1
#
_entry.id   AF-A0A0K8T9I0-F1
#
_cell.length_a   1.000
_cell.length_b   1.000
_cell.length_c   1.000
_cell.angle_alpha   90.00
_cell.angle_beta   90.00
_cell.angle_gamma   90.00
#
_symmetry.space_group_name_H-M   'P 1'
#
loop_
_entity.id
_entity.type
_entity.pdbx_description
1 polymer ?
#
loop_
_entity_poly.entity_id
_entity_poly.type
_entity_poly.pdbx_seq_one_letter_code
_entity_poly.pdbx_strand_id
1 'polypeptide(L)'
;MDDREERAKEILSGFQVNWMNLRDADSGKILWQGNEDLSVPDKEHEARVPKQILKCRAVSREINFSSVEQMEKFRLQQKVLFKGRCLEEWFFEFGFVIPNSTNTWQSLIEAAPESQMMPANVLNGNILIKPAFTMTIY
;
A
#
# COMPACT_ATOMS: atom_id res chain seq x y z
N MET A 1 -18.39 24.63 -1.43
CA MET A 1 -17.31 23.64 -1.32
C MET A 1 -17.67 22.51 -2.29
N ASP A 2 -16.73 21.87 -2.99
CA ASP A 2 -17.07 20.76 -3.91
C ASP A 2 -17.56 19.57 -3.06
N ASP A 3 -18.80 19.10 -3.27
CA ASP A 3 -19.42 17.99 -2.52
C ASP A 3 -18.51 16.75 -2.47
N ARG A 4 -17.69 16.55 -3.51
CA ARG A 4 -16.72 15.44 -3.57
C ARG A 4 -15.56 15.60 -2.60
N GLU A 5 -15.12 16.84 -2.35
CA GLU A 5 -14.04 17.13 -1.42
C GLU A 5 -14.50 16.91 0.03
N GLU A 6 -15.76 17.25 0.33
CA GLU A 6 -16.37 16.99 1.64
C GLU A 6 -16.49 15.48 1.89
N ARG A 7 -17.01 14.73 0.92
CA ARG A 7 -17.10 13.27 1.03
C ARG A 7 -15.74 12.59 1.17
N ALA A 8 -14.72 13.07 0.46
CA ALA A 8 -13.36 12.54 0.61
C ALA A 8 -12.81 12.77 2.03
N LYS A 9 -13.10 13.92 2.65
CA LYS A 9 -12.71 14.22 4.04
C LYS A 9 -13.44 13.33 5.04
N GLU A 10 -14.73 13.07 4.84
CA GLU A 10 -15.50 12.14 5.69
C GLU A 10 -14.90 10.74 5.66
N ILE A 11 -14.67 10.18 4.46
CA ILE A 11 -14.07 8.86 4.29
C ILE A 11 -12.72 8.82 4.97
N LEU A 12 -11.85 9.81 4.73
CA LEU A 12 -10.53 9.88 5.35
C LEU A 12 -10.62 9.91 6.88
N SER A 13 -11.59 10.64 7.45
CA SER A 13 -11.75 10.73 8.91
C SER A 13 -12.19 9.42 9.57
N GLY A 14 -12.87 8.56 8.80
CA GLY A 14 -13.36 7.25 9.25
C GLY A 14 -12.55 6.06 8.74
N PHE A 15 -11.44 6.29 8.04
CA PHE A 15 -10.59 5.25 7.45
C PHE A 15 -9.31 5.09 8.25
N GLN A 16 -8.89 3.84 8.46
CA GLN A 16 -7.66 3.52 9.17
C GLN A 16 -7.05 2.23 8.62
N VAL A 17 -5.74 2.21 8.41
CA VAL A 17 -4.98 0.96 8.28
C VAL A 17 -4.62 0.47 9.68
N ASN A 18 -5.06 -0.73 10.02
CA ASN A 18 -4.86 -1.33 11.34
C ASN A 18 -3.50 -2.02 11.44
N TRP A 19 -3.14 -2.75 10.38
CA TRP A 19 -1.85 -3.42 10.24
C TRP A 19 -1.58 -3.78 8.79
N MET A 20 -0.32 -4.03 8.49
CA MET A 20 0.12 -4.55 7.19
C MET A 20 1.22 -5.60 7.40
N ASN A 21 1.23 -6.64 6.56
CA ASN A 21 2.34 -7.59 6.48
C ASN A 21 2.78 -7.83 5.03
N LEU A 22 4.04 -8.22 4.88
CA LEU A 22 4.66 -8.63 3.64
C LEU A 22 5.24 -10.03 3.82
N ARG A 23 4.91 -10.93 2.90
CA ARG A 23 5.37 -12.32 2.87
C ARG A 23 6.01 -12.61 1.53
N ASP A 24 7.01 -13.48 1.56
CA ASP A 24 7.44 -14.15 0.34
C ASP A 24 6.28 -14.98 -0.21
N ALA A 25 5.88 -14.74 -1.47
CA ALA A 25 4.73 -15.41 -2.07
C ALA A 25 4.95 -16.91 -2.29
N ASP A 26 6.20 -17.35 -2.44
CA ASP A 26 6.53 -18.74 -2.71
C ASP A 26 6.59 -19.56 -1.41
N SER A 27 7.20 -19.01 -0.36
CA SER A 27 7.39 -19.73 0.92
C SER A 27 6.38 -19.38 2.01
N GLY A 28 5.61 -18.29 1.86
CA GLY A 28 4.71 -17.77 2.89
C GLY A 28 5.41 -17.12 4.09
N LYS A 29 6.76 -17.09 4.10
CA LYS A 29 7.58 -16.54 5.19
C LYS A 29 7.30 -15.04 5.34
N ILE A 30 7.04 -14.61 6.57
CA ILE A 30 6.91 -13.18 6.90
C ILE A 30 8.27 -12.50 6.73
N LEU A 31 8.28 -11.46 5.89
CA LEU A 31 9.45 -10.62 5.64
C LEU A 31 9.36 -9.34 6.47
N TRP A 32 8.15 -8.80 6.63
CA TRP A 32 7.92 -7.58 7.39
C TRP A 32 6.49 -7.53 7.91
N GLN A 33 6.28 -6.86 9.04
CA GLN A 33 4.96 -6.55 9.60
C GLN A 33 5.03 -5.19 10.30
N GLY A 34 3.95 -4.43 10.23
CA GLY A 34 3.79 -3.17 10.93
C GLY A 34 2.34 -2.95 11.34
N ASN A 35 2.16 -2.25 12.46
CA ASN A 35 0.85 -1.90 13.03
C ASN A 35 0.62 -0.39 13.04
N GLU A 36 1.42 0.36 12.27
CA GLU A 36 1.21 1.79 12.08
C GLU A 36 0.13 2.02 11.03
N ASP A 37 -0.68 3.05 11.25
CA ASP A 37 -1.61 3.51 10.23
C ASP A 37 -0.85 4.28 9.15
N LEU A 38 -0.60 3.59 8.04
CA LEU A 38 0.09 4.11 6.86
C LEU A 38 -0.83 4.92 5.93
N SER A 39 -2.09 5.14 6.30
CA SER A 39 -3.04 5.92 5.50
C SER A 39 -3.07 7.40 5.85
N VAL A 40 -2.42 7.80 6.95
CA VAL A 40 -2.40 9.18 7.42
C VAL A 40 -1.65 10.08 6.42
N PRO A 41 -2.31 11.10 5.84
CA PRO A 41 -1.66 12.00 4.90
C PRO A 41 -0.63 12.87 5.62
N ASP A 42 0.31 13.43 4.85
CA ASP A 42 1.34 14.38 5.30
C ASP A 42 2.32 13.86 6.36
N LYS A 43 2.23 12.57 6.70
CA LYS A 43 3.20 11.87 7.55
C LYS A 43 4.07 10.98 6.68
N GLU A 44 5.39 11.18 6.77
CA GLU A 44 6.34 10.24 6.21
C GLU A 44 6.50 9.06 7.17
N HIS A 45 6.28 7.84 6.66
CA HIS A 45 6.41 6.60 7.41
C HIS A 45 7.66 5.84 6.98
N GLU A 46 8.42 5.34 7.95
CA GLU A 46 9.62 4.54 7.69
C GLU A 46 9.29 3.04 7.84
N ALA A 47 9.59 2.25 6.81
CA ALA A 47 9.49 0.78 6.85
C ALA A 47 10.85 0.14 6.63
N ARG A 48 11.35 -0.60 7.64
CA ARG A 48 12.61 -1.35 7.55
C ARG A 48 12.35 -2.78 7.11
N VAL A 49 12.50 -3.03 5.81
CA VAL A 49 12.32 -4.37 5.22
C VAL A 49 13.65 -5.10 5.05
N PRO A 50 13.70 -6.44 5.21
CA PRO A 50 14.93 -7.20 5.04
C PRO A 50 15.34 -7.25 3.57
N LYS A 51 16.63 -7.11 3.28
CA LYS A 51 17.20 -7.15 1.91
C LYS A 51 16.79 -8.37 1.08
N GLN A 52 16.46 -9.49 1.74
CA GLN A 52 16.00 -10.71 1.10
C GLN A 52 14.70 -10.52 0.29
N ILE A 53 13.90 -9.48 0.58
CA ILE A 53 12.67 -9.15 -0.18
C ILE A 53 12.96 -8.88 -1.67
N LEU A 54 14.15 -8.36 -1.99
CA LEU A 54 14.57 -8.08 -3.36
C LEU A 54 14.89 -9.35 -4.16
N LYS A 55 14.96 -10.50 -3.49
CA LYS A 55 15.17 -11.82 -4.11
C LYS A 55 13.87 -12.60 -4.29
N CYS A 56 12.76 -12.11 -3.75
CA CYS A 56 11.47 -12.76 -3.92
C CYS A 56 11.01 -12.60 -5.37
N ARG A 57 10.51 -13.68 -5.97
CA ARG A 57 9.84 -13.63 -7.27
C ARG A 57 8.58 -12.77 -7.19
N ALA A 58 7.85 -12.88 -6.09
CA ALA A 58 6.72 -12.04 -5.76
C ALA A 58 6.59 -11.89 -4.24
N VAL A 59 5.98 -10.79 -3.81
CA VAL A 59 5.66 -10.49 -2.41
C VAL A 59 4.14 -10.49 -2.27
N SER A 60 3.63 -11.31 -1.36
CA SER A 60 2.23 -11.23 -0.93
C SER A 60 2.12 -10.17 0.16
N ARG A 61 1.23 -9.20 -0.05
CA ARG A 61 0.91 -8.16 0.92
C ARG A 61 -0.48 -8.39 1.48
N GLU A 62 -0.63 -8.29 2.78
CA GLU A 62 -1.94 -8.17 3.43
C GLU A 62 -2.03 -6.82 4.13
N ILE A 63 -3.11 -6.09 3.86
CA ILE A 63 -3.48 -4.86 4.55
C ILE A 63 -4.77 -5.14 5.29
N ASN A 64 -4.81 -4.89 6.59
CA ASN A 64 -6.06 -4.83 7.32
C ASN A 64 -6.43 -3.38 7.56
N PHE A 65 -7.66 -3.03 7.21
CA PHE A 65 -8.15 -1.67 7.34
C PHE A 65 -9.60 -1.66 7.83
N SER A 66 -9.99 -0.55 8.43
CA SER A 66 -11.35 -0.27 8.84
C SER A 66 -11.88 0.96 8.12
N SER A 67 -13.18 0.98 7.85
CA SER A 67 -13.87 2.15 7.30
C SER A 67 -15.22 2.32 7.97
N VAL A 68 -15.48 3.51 8.51
CA VAL A 68 -16.83 3.92 8.94
C VAL A 68 -17.72 4.10 7.73
N GLU A 69 -17.18 4.70 6.67
CA GLU A 69 -17.92 5.07 5.47
C GLU A 69 -18.00 3.94 4.44
N GLN A 70 -19.10 3.89 3.70
CA GLN A 70 -19.24 3.03 2.51
C GLN A 70 -18.38 3.58 1.36
N MET A 71 -17.79 2.66 0.58
CA MET A 71 -17.09 2.97 -0.67
C MET A 71 -17.47 1.98 -1.77
N GLU A 72 -17.67 2.43 -3.01
CA GLU A 72 -18.06 1.54 -4.13
C GLU A 72 -16.88 0.86 -4.82
N LYS A 73 -15.81 1.62 -5.05
CA LYS A 73 -14.63 1.20 -5.83
C LYS A 73 -13.36 1.61 -5.13
N PHE A 74 -13.18 1.12 -3.91
CA PHE A 74 -11.96 1.38 -3.15
C PHE A 74 -10.76 0.74 -3.87
N ARG A 75 -9.73 1.56 -4.12
CA ARG A 75 -8.54 1.15 -4.86
C ARG A 75 -7.31 1.91 -4.35
N LEU A 76 -6.14 1.32 -4.58
CA LEU A 76 -4.85 1.84 -4.18
C LEU A 76 -3.94 1.93 -5.39
N GLN A 77 -3.47 3.14 -5.69
CA GLN A 77 -2.35 3.37 -6.60
C GLN A 77 -1.09 3.59 -5.75
N GLN A 78 0.01 2.95 -6.11
CA GLN A 78 1.30 3.17 -5.46
C GLN A 78 2.37 3.49 -6.47
N LYS A 79 3.15 4.53 -6.19
CA LYS A 79 4.33 4.86 -6.98
C LYS A 79 5.58 4.51 -6.20
N VAL A 80 6.46 3.73 -6.79
CA VAL A 80 7.78 3.44 -6.24
C VAL A 80 8.76 4.43 -6.86
N LEU A 81 9.28 5.35 -6.04
CA LEU A 81 10.22 6.36 -6.47
C LEU A 81 11.62 6.02 -5.99
N PHE A 82 12.59 6.13 -6.90
CA PHE A 82 14.00 6.10 -6.59
C PHE A 82 14.62 7.46 -6.88
N LYS A 83 15.11 8.14 -5.84
CA LYS A 83 15.68 9.51 -5.95
C LYS A 83 14.75 10.46 -6.72
N GLY A 84 13.45 10.39 -6.42
CA GLY A 84 12.41 11.23 -7.04
C GLY A 84 11.95 10.78 -8.44
N ARG A 85 12.58 9.77 -9.06
CA ARG A 85 12.14 9.20 -10.33
C ARG A 85 11.21 8.02 -10.10
N CYS A 86 10.05 8.01 -10.75
CA CYS A 86 9.12 6.88 -10.68
C CYS A 86 9.71 5.69 -11.43
N LEU A 87 9.91 4.57 -10.75
CA LEU A 87 10.37 3.31 -11.34
C LEU A 87 9.18 2.43 -11.73
N GLU A 88 8.21 2.31 -10.83
CA GLU A 88 7.04 1.46 -11.00
C GLU A 88 5.79 2.16 -10.48
N GLU A 89 4.67 1.86 -11.12
CA GLU A 89 3.34 2.20 -10.64
C GLU A 89 2.51 0.93 -10.51
N TRP A 90 1.95 0.73 -9.32
CA TRP A 90 1.08 -0.41 -9.03
C TRP A 90 -0.35 0.05 -8.82
N PHE A 91 -1.29 -0.74 -9.31
CA PHE A 91 -2.72 -0.48 -9.19
C PHE A 91 -3.39 -1.71 -8.59
N PHE A 92 -4.08 -1.51 -7.47
CA PHE A 92 -4.81 -2.56 -6.78
C PHE A 92 -6.25 -2.13 -6.57
N GLU A 93 -7.21 -3.01 -6.87
CA GLU A 93 -8.63 -2.78 -6.61
C GLU A 93 -9.11 -3.70 -5.49
N PHE A 94 -9.79 -3.11 -4.50
CA PHE A 94 -10.50 -3.84 -3.46
C PHE A 94 -11.98 -3.97 -3.83
N GLY A 95 -12.59 -2.88 -4.32
CA GLY A 95 -14.00 -2.82 -4.69
C GLY A 95 -14.87 -2.25 -3.58
N PHE A 96 -16.02 -2.87 -3.35
CA PHE A 96 -17.02 -2.37 -2.40
C PHE A 96 -16.58 -2.55 -0.94
N VAL A 97 -16.75 -1.51 -0.13
CA VAL A 97 -16.49 -1.50 1.31
C VAL A 97 -17.79 -1.22 2.04
N ILE A 98 -18.18 -2.17 2.91
CA ILE A 98 -19.35 -2.06 3.78
C ILE A 98 -19.07 -0.96 4.84
N PRO A 99 -20.04 -0.10 5.17
CA PRO A 99 -19.86 0.88 6.25
C PRO A 99 -19.64 0.19 7.59
N ASN A 100 -18.81 0.79 8.46
CA ASN A 100 -18.39 0.25 9.76
C ASN A 100 -17.80 -1.17 9.69
N SER A 101 -17.03 -1.45 8.64
CA SER A 101 -16.41 -2.77 8.43
C SER A 101 -14.91 -2.75 8.69
N THR A 102 -14.37 -3.93 9.00
CA THR A 102 -12.94 -4.22 9.03
C THR A 102 -12.65 -5.32 8.03
N ASN A 103 -11.71 -5.06 7.14
CA ASN A 103 -11.41 -5.92 6.00
C ASN A 103 -9.94 -6.29 5.98
N THR A 104 -9.62 -7.48 5.48
CA THR A 104 -8.27 -7.89 5.13
C THR A 104 -8.17 -8.00 3.62
N TRP A 105 -7.26 -7.22 3.04
CA TRP A 105 -7.01 -7.15 1.62
C TRP A 105 -5.65 -7.74 1.29
N GLN A 106 -5.67 -8.86 0.56
CA GLN A 106 -4.46 -9.48 0.03
C GLN A 106 -4.17 -8.98 -1.39
N SER A 107 -2.91 -8.65 -1.67
CA SER A 107 -2.42 -8.27 -3.01
C SER A 107 -1.13 -8.99 -3.32
N LEU A 108 -0.89 -9.31 -4.59
CA LEU A 108 0.39 -9.86 -5.05
C LEU A 108 1.19 -8.75 -5.76
N ILE A 109 2.46 -8.60 -5.39
CA ILE A 109 3.41 -7.69 -6.02
C ILE A 109 4.48 -8.54 -6.69
N GLU A 110 4.50 -8.55 -8.02
CA GLU A 110 5.51 -9.28 -8.78
C GLU A 110 6.80 -8.48 -8.85
N ALA A 111 7.95 -9.14 -8.68
CA ALA A 111 9.23 -8.48 -8.83
C ALA A 111 9.55 -8.23 -10.30
N ALA A 112 10.21 -7.10 -10.57
CA ALA A 112 10.86 -6.89 -11.86
C ALA A 112 11.92 -7.99 -12.11
N PRO A 113 12.24 -8.28 -13.39
CA PRO A 113 13.29 -9.22 -13.74
C PRO A 113 14.61 -8.87 -13.02
N GLU A 114 15.37 -9.90 -12.61
CA GLU A 114 16.60 -9.70 -11.82
C GLU A 114 17.63 -8.80 -12.52
N SER A 115 17.66 -8.80 -13.85
CA SER A 115 18.52 -7.91 -14.66
C SER A 115 18.19 -6.42 -14.52
N GLN A 116 16.99 -6.08 -14.04
CA GLN A 116 16.52 -4.72 -13.80
C GLN A 116 16.57 -4.33 -12.32
N MET A 117 16.85 -5.30 -11.43
CA MET A 117 16.87 -5.07 -9.98
C MET A 117 18.15 -4.37 -9.56
N MET A 118 17.99 -3.20 -8.94
CA MET A 118 19.12 -2.48 -8.37
C MET A 118 19.62 -3.13 -7.07
N PRO A 119 20.93 -3.10 -6.80
CA PRO A 119 21.49 -3.63 -5.56
C PRO A 119 20.91 -2.97 -4.30
N ALA A 120 20.75 -3.75 -3.22
CA ALA A 120 20.16 -3.29 -1.97
C ALA A 120 20.86 -2.06 -1.35
N ASN A 121 22.19 -1.95 -1.50
CA ASN A 121 22.97 -0.80 -1.03
C ASN A 121 22.67 0.48 -1.82
N VAL A 122 22.23 0.36 -3.08
CA VAL A 122 21.78 1.50 -3.89
C VAL A 122 20.37 1.92 -3.49
N LEU A 123 19.48 0.96 -3.25
CA LEU A 123 18.07 1.20 -2.89
C LEU A 123 17.88 1.77 -1.48
N ASN A 124 18.72 1.35 -0.52
CA ASN A 124 18.55 1.69 0.89
C ASN A 124 18.47 3.21 1.13
N GLY A 125 17.40 3.68 1.77
CA GLY A 125 17.14 5.09 2.06
C GLY A 125 16.86 5.98 0.84
N ASN A 126 16.84 5.41 -0.38
CA ASN A 126 16.59 6.15 -1.62
C ASN A 126 15.25 5.77 -2.27
N ILE A 127 14.54 4.80 -1.71
CA ILE A 127 13.21 4.37 -2.15
C ILE A 127 12.14 5.04 -1.30
N LEU A 128 11.19 5.66 -1.99
CA LEU A 128 9.97 6.22 -1.41
C LEU A 128 8.78 5.55 -2.08
N ILE A 129 7.87 4.98 -1.28
CA ILE A 129 6.59 4.47 -1.77
C ILE A 129 5.55 5.54 -1.49
N LYS A 130 4.92 6.09 -2.53
CA LYS A 130 3.80 7.03 -2.39
C LYS A 130 2.48 6.30 -2.57
N PRO A 131 1.72 6.05 -1.49
CA PRO A 131 0.36 5.54 -1.60
C PRO A 131 -0.62 6.65 -2.00
N ALA A 132 -1.57 6.29 -2.84
CA ALA A 132 -2.72 7.12 -3.17
C ALA A 132 -3.97 6.23 -3.14
N PHE A 133 -4.71 6.30 -2.03
CA PHE A 133 -6.02 5.68 -1.93
C PHE A 133 -7.03 6.51 -2.73
N THR A 134 -7.75 5.86 -3.64
CA THR A 134 -8.79 6.51 -4.44
C THR A 134 -10.08 5.71 -4.37
N MET A 135 -11.20 6.39 -4.58
CA MET A 135 -12.54 5.83 -4.49
C MET A 135 -13.46 6.54 -5.49
N THR A 136 -14.52 5.86 -5.91
CA THR A 136 -15.62 6.49 -6.66
C THR A 136 -16.69 6.95 -5.67
N ILE A 137 -17.05 8.23 -5.75
CA ILE A 137 -18.15 8.86 -5.01
C ILE A 137 -19.29 9.06 -6.01
N TYR A 138 -20.51 8.65 -5.66
CA TYR A 138 -21.74 8.90 -6.43
C TYR A 138 -22.66 9.84 -5.67
#